data_AF-A0A9P8ZM82-F1
#
_entry.id   AF-A0A9P8ZM82-F1
#
_cell.length_a   1.000
_cell.length_b   1.000
_cell.length_c   1.000
_cell.angle_alpha   90.00
_cell.angle_beta   90.00
_cell.angle_gamma   90.00
#
_symmetry.space_group_name_H-M   'P 1'
#
loop_
_entity.id
_entity.type
_entity.pdbx_description
1 polymer ?
#
loop_
_entity_poly.entity_id
_entity_poly.type
_entity_poly.pdbx_seq_one_letter_code
_entity_poly.pdbx_strand_id
1 'polypeptide(L)'
;MQVVVLGAGVVGLSTGLKAQEAGHTVIIVAGDLPGDPKSTHYTSPWAGAHHVSHAMPNDSLQTECDVATFHEFWKMSAPESDAQGCFMRLQQTEFYNFKNSRPAPLEVLQCLPEFRYLDEQELIPQAQDGMTFKTVTIDTAAYLPFLLSKFLGRGGRVIRARVQHIDQVIAGAFTPGVLPDAVFVCAGLGARSLGGVEDAAVHPIRGQTVLLRAPWVKFGRTFSTEKSWTYIIPRRSGDVIIGGTKGDNDWYPLPRPEMAEDILQRALAIAPELVAPEAREGGRTPTVEDLKKIIIEHGCGFRPGRTGGIRLEREWREVTGRDKKVAVVHNYGHGSQGYQSSWGSAAKAVTLLEAALKEL
;
A
#
# COMPACT_ATOMS: atom_id res chain seq x y z
N MET A 1 -10.42 24.74 7.63
CA MET A 1 -10.10 25.33 6.32
C MET A 1 -10.61 24.44 5.20
N GLN A 2 -10.67 24.94 3.96
CA GLN A 2 -11.03 24.12 2.80
C GLN A 2 -9.78 23.50 2.19
N VAL A 3 -9.71 22.17 2.21
CA VAL A 3 -8.55 21.39 1.78
C VAL A 3 -8.96 20.48 0.62
N VAL A 4 -8.11 20.41 -0.41
CA VAL A 4 -8.26 19.45 -1.51
C VAL A 4 -7.22 18.36 -1.39
N VAL A 5 -7.61 17.10 -1.61
CA VAL A 5 -6.68 15.97 -1.75
C VAL A 5 -6.77 15.44 -3.18
N LEU A 6 -5.64 15.38 -3.87
CA LEU A 6 -5.54 14.83 -5.22
C LEU A 6 -5.19 13.35 -5.16
N GLY A 7 -6.16 12.50 -5.50
CA GLY A 7 -6.01 11.05 -5.52
C GLY A 7 -6.80 10.34 -4.42
N ALA A 8 -7.45 9.23 -4.79
CA ALA A 8 -8.24 8.38 -3.90
C ALA A 8 -7.61 6.99 -3.70
N GLY A 9 -6.28 6.90 -3.78
CA GLY A 9 -5.54 5.72 -3.32
C GLY A 9 -5.50 5.64 -1.80
N VAL A 10 -4.92 4.56 -1.27
CA VAL A 10 -4.78 4.37 0.18
C VAL A 10 -4.14 5.58 0.86
N VAL A 11 -3.13 6.20 0.23
CA VAL A 11 -2.45 7.40 0.74
C VAL A 11 -3.40 8.59 0.77
N GLY A 12 -4.08 8.90 -0.34
CA GLY A 12 -5.01 10.02 -0.41
C GLY A 12 -6.23 9.87 0.52
N LEU A 13 -6.78 8.66 0.64
CA LEU A 13 -7.88 8.37 1.55
C LEU A 13 -7.46 8.52 3.02
N SER A 14 -6.30 7.97 3.41
CA SER A 14 -5.75 8.15 4.76
C SER A 14 -5.44 9.61 5.06
N THR A 15 -4.84 10.35 4.11
CA THR A 15 -4.57 11.80 4.24
C THR A 15 -5.87 12.59 4.38
N GLY A 16 -6.88 12.30 3.57
CA GLY A 16 -8.19 12.97 3.67
C GLY A 16 -8.86 12.75 5.02
N LEU A 17 -8.84 11.51 5.53
CA LEU A 17 -9.37 11.18 6.86
C LEU A 17 -8.58 11.88 7.99
N LYS A 18 -7.25 11.92 7.91
CA LYS A 18 -6.43 12.64 8.89
C LYS A 18 -6.67 14.15 8.85
N ALA A 19 -6.87 14.72 7.66
CA ALA A 19 -7.21 16.13 7.54
C ALA A 19 -8.61 16.45 8.11
N GLN A 20 -9.59 15.54 7.97
CA GLN A 20 -10.89 15.67 8.64
C GLN A 20 -10.76 15.58 10.16
N GLU A 21 -9.90 14.69 10.68
CA GLU A 21 -9.62 14.59 12.12
C GLU A 21 -8.99 15.87 12.70
N ALA A 22 -8.22 16.59 11.89
CA ALA A 22 -7.69 17.92 12.22
C ALA A 22 -8.72 19.06 12.08
N GLY A 23 -9.98 18.76 11.73
CA GLY A 23 -11.07 19.74 11.65
C GLY A 23 -11.20 20.45 10.31
N HIS A 24 -10.56 19.95 9.24
CA HIS A 24 -10.68 20.55 7.90
C HIS A 24 -11.90 20.06 7.13
N THR A 25 -12.43 20.92 6.26
CA THR A 25 -13.40 20.54 5.25
C THR A 25 -12.65 20.02 4.02
N VAL A 26 -12.80 18.73 3.74
CA VAL A 26 -11.96 18.05 2.75
C VAL A 26 -12.75 17.64 1.51
N ILE A 27 -12.17 17.92 0.34
CA ILE A 27 -12.64 17.44 -0.96
C ILE A 27 -11.56 16.55 -1.58
N ILE A 28 -11.88 15.30 -1.90
CA ILE A 28 -11.00 14.44 -2.70
C ILE A 28 -11.34 14.64 -4.18
N VAL A 29 -10.33 14.91 -5.01
CA VAL A 29 -10.44 14.95 -6.47
C VAL A 29 -9.62 13.79 -7.04
N ALA A 30 -10.26 12.87 -7.75
CA ALA A 30 -9.60 11.70 -8.31
C ALA A 30 -10.31 11.17 -9.56
N GLY A 31 -9.54 10.64 -10.52
CA GLY A 31 -10.11 9.99 -11.71
C GLY A 31 -10.63 8.59 -11.43
N ASP A 32 -9.90 7.87 -10.59
CA ASP A 32 -10.13 6.48 -10.22
C ASP A 32 -10.46 6.42 -8.71
N LEU A 33 -11.51 5.69 -8.35
CA LEU A 33 -12.09 5.58 -7.01
C LEU A 33 -12.14 4.12 -6.53
N PRO A 34 -12.20 3.89 -5.21
CA PRO A 34 -12.53 2.57 -4.66
C PRO A 34 -13.80 1.98 -5.29
N GLY A 35 -13.70 0.75 -5.80
CA GLY A 35 -14.79 0.06 -6.49
C GLY A 35 -14.74 0.14 -8.02
N ASP A 36 -13.91 1.02 -8.59
CA ASP A 36 -13.70 1.04 -10.04
C ASP A 36 -12.98 -0.23 -10.54
N PRO A 37 -13.14 -0.57 -11.83
CA PRO A 37 -12.33 -1.61 -12.46
C PRO A 37 -10.84 -1.36 -12.24
N LYS A 38 -10.11 -2.41 -11.88
CA LYS A 38 -8.68 -2.31 -11.63
C LYS A 38 -7.94 -1.83 -12.89
N SER A 39 -7.04 -0.87 -12.71
CA SER A 39 -6.28 -0.23 -13.77
C SER A 39 -4.85 0.01 -13.32
N THR A 40 -3.89 0.01 -14.24
CA THR A 40 -2.48 0.31 -13.93
C THR A 40 -2.25 1.77 -13.52
N HIS A 41 -3.22 2.65 -13.77
CA HIS A 41 -3.21 4.03 -13.26
C HIS A 41 -3.62 4.14 -11.79
N TYR A 42 -4.24 3.09 -11.22
CA TYR A 42 -4.73 3.06 -9.85
C TYR A 42 -4.12 1.86 -9.12
N THR A 43 -3.01 2.09 -8.42
CA THR A 43 -2.22 1.01 -7.80
C THR A 43 -2.91 0.33 -6.63
N SER A 44 -3.67 1.07 -5.81
CA SER A 44 -4.10 0.60 -4.49
C SER A 44 -4.88 -0.73 -4.50
N PRO A 45 -5.79 -1.00 -5.46
CA PRO A 45 -6.50 -2.28 -5.53
C PRO A 45 -5.61 -3.50 -5.83
N TRP A 46 -4.43 -3.32 -6.43
CA TRP A 46 -3.52 -4.41 -6.82
C TRP A 46 -2.64 -4.93 -5.68
N ALA A 47 -2.55 -4.21 -4.56
CA ALA A 47 -1.67 -4.60 -3.47
C ALA A 47 -2.16 -5.89 -2.77
N GLY A 48 -1.22 -6.57 -2.09
CA GLY A 48 -1.49 -7.74 -1.25
C GLY A 48 -2.70 -7.52 -0.32
N ALA A 49 -2.62 -6.67 0.70
CA ALA A 49 -1.44 -6.01 1.26
C ALA A 49 -1.16 -6.57 2.66
N HIS A 50 0.06 -6.38 3.17
CA HIS A 50 0.43 -6.71 4.54
C HIS A 50 1.26 -5.58 5.16
N HIS A 51 1.36 -5.57 6.49
CA HIS A 51 2.33 -4.73 7.18
C HIS A 51 3.60 -5.55 7.45
N VAL A 52 4.57 -5.42 6.55
CA VAL A 52 5.92 -5.97 6.68
C VAL A 52 6.88 -4.88 6.19
N SER A 53 7.69 -4.34 7.09
CA SER A 53 8.54 -3.20 6.74
C SER A 53 9.71 -3.60 5.85
N HIS A 54 10.00 -2.71 4.91
CA HIS A 54 11.13 -2.78 4.00
C HIS A 54 11.96 -1.48 4.07
N ALA A 55 11.84 -0.75 5.19
CA ALA A 55 12.63 0.44 5.44
C ALA A 55 14.11 0.07 5.43
N MET A 56 14.93 0.87 4.74
CA MET A 56 16.38 0.71 4.81
C MET A 56 16.88 1.26 6.15
N PRO A 57 18.01 0.79 6.70
CA PRO A 57 18.51 1.24 8.02
C PRO A 57 18.64 2.75 8.22
N ASN A 58 18.82 3.52 7.14
CA ASN A 58 18.98 4.98 7.19
C ASN A 58 17.74 5.76 6.70
N ASP A 59 16.61 5.08 6.47
CA ASP A 59 15.37 5.71 6.02
C ASP A 59 14.44 5.96 7.22
N SER A 60 14.76 7.00 8.01
CA SER A 60 13.99 7.35 9.21
C SER A 60 12.54 7.71 8.88
N LEU A 61 12.31 8.40 7.76
CA LEU A 61 10.96 8.77 7.33
C LEU A 61 10.09 7.52 7.12
N GLN A 62 10.58 6.54 6.35
CA GLN A 62 9.86 5.30 6.11
C GLN A 62 9.67 4.52 7.42
N THR A 63 10.71 4.43 8.24
CA THR A 63 10.69 3.73 9.55
C THR A 63 9.58 4.29 10.45
N GLU A 64 9.57 5.60 10.66
CA GLU A 64 8.58 6.28 11.49
C GLU A 64 7.16 6.13 10.92
N CYS A 65 7.00 6.21 9.60
CA CYS A 65 5.71 6.00 8.95
C CYS A 65 5.21 4.57 9.13
N ASP A 66 6.09 3.58 9.00
CA ASP A 66 5.75 2.17 9.16
C ASP A 66 5.31 1.86 10.59
N VAL A 67 6.06 2.32 11.60
CA VAL A 67 5.71 2.14 13.02
C VAL A 67 4.35 2.79 13.33
N ALA A 68 4.16 4.05 12.95
CA ALA A 68 2.90 4.75 13.20
C ALA A 68 1.71 4.06 12.52
N THR A 69 1.91 3.58 11.30
CA THR A 69 0.86 2.87 10.55
C THR A 69 0.57 1.50 11.13
N PHE A 70 1.58 0.78 11.64
CA PHE A 70 1.37 -0.49 12.33
C PHE A 70 0.41 -0.31 13.51
N HIS A 71 0.67 0.68 14.37
CA HIS A 71 -0.18 0.94 15.52
C HIS A 71 -1.62 1.29 15.12
N GLU A 72 -1.82 2.10 14.08
CA GLU A 72 -3.16 2.42 13.58
C GLU A 72 -3.85 1.17 13.03
N PHE A 73 -3.20 0.37 12.19
CA PHE A 73 -3.78 -0.87 11.68
C PHE A 73 -4.02 -1.91 12.78
N TRP A 74 -3.14 -2.00 13.77
CA TRP A 74 -3.34 -2.87 14.91
C TRP A 74 -4.61 -2.46 15.65
N LYS A 75 -4.80 -1.17 15.94
CA LYS A 75 -6.05 -0.66 16.52
C LYS A 75 -7.27 -0.96 15.66
N MET A 76 -7.22 -0.68 14.36
CA MET A 76 -8.33 -0.92 13.41
C MET A 76 -8.68 -2.40 13.21
N SER A 77 -7.72 -3.30 13.41
CA SER A 77 -7.93 -4.75 13.27
C SER A 77 -8.41 -5.41 14.57
N ALA A 78 -8.56 -4.65 15.65
CA ALA A 78 -9.04 -5.19 16.93
C ALA A 78 -10.45 -5.77 16.79
N PRO A 79 -10.80 -6.80 17.59
CA PRO A 79 -12.19 -7.26 17.70
C PRO A 79 -13.13 -6.09 17.95
N GLU A 80 -14.31 -6.11 17.31
CA GLU A 80 -15.38 -5.12 17.46
C GLU A 80 -15.06 -3.73 16.89
N SER A 81 -13.87 -3.49 16.33
CA SER A 81 -13.62 -2.29 15.53
C SER A 81 -14.49 -2.28 14.27
N ASP A 82 -14.98 -1.10 13.89
CA ASP A 82 -15.70 -0.86 12.63
C ASP A 82 -14.91 -1.33 11.39
N ALA A 83 -13.59 -1.35 11.47
CA ALA A 83 -12.71 -1.78 10.39
C ALA A 83 -12.29 -3.26 10.47
N GLN A 84 -12.68 -4.02 11.51
CA GLN A 84 -12.20 -5.38 11.75
C GLN A 84 -12.36 -6.30 10.53
N GLY A 85 -13.46 -6.14 9.77
CA GLY A 85 -13.75 -6.91 8.56
C GLY A 85 -12.75 -6.69 7.41
N CYS A 86 -11.94 -5.63 7.47
CA CYS A 86 -10.92 -5.32 6.46
C CYS A 86 -9.57 -6.01 6.73
N PHE A 87 -9.39 -6.62 7.90
CA PHE A 87 -8.09 -7.11 8.35
C PHE A 87 -8.11 -8.59 8.78
N MET A 88 -6.94 -9.21 8.67
CA MET A 88 -6.60 -10.40 9.46
C MET A 88 -5.37 -10.11 10.30
N ARG A 89 -5.44 -10.41 11.60
CA ARG A 89 -4.24 -10.56 12.44
C ARG A 89 -3.76 -12.01 12.30
N LEU A 90 -2.49 -12.19 11.96
CA LEU A 90 -1.93 -13.53 11.70
C LEU A 90 -0.44 -13.60 12.03
N GLN A 91 0.08 -14.83 12.06
CA GLN A 91 1.52 -15.09 12.12
C GLN A 91 2.13 -14.92 10.73
N GLN A 92 3.12 -14.04 10.63
CA GLN A 92 3.97 -13.86 9.46
C GLN A 92 5.31 -14.54 9.70
N THR A 93 5.83 -15.23 8.69
CA THR A 93 7.19 -15.78 8.71
C THR A 93 7.96 -15.30 7.49
N GLU A 94 9.11 -14.68 7.72
CA GLU A 94 10.01 -14.17 6.70
C GLU A 94 11.27 -15.05 6.65
N PHE A 95 11.55 -15.64 5.50
CA PHE A 95 12.74 -16.45 5.24
C PHE A 95 13.69 -15.71 4.29
N TYR A 96 14.99 -15.95 4.46
CA TYR A 96 16.04 -15.33 3.64
C TYR A 96 17.05 -16.38 3.18
N ASN A 97 17.51 -16.30 1.92
CA ASN A 97 18.55 -17.21 1.41
C ASN A 97 19.98 -16.72 1.68
N PHE A 98 20.15 -15.72 2.54
CA PHE A 98 21.42 -15.14 2.96
C PHE A 98 21.43 -14.94 4.48
N LYS A 99 22.62 -15.00 5.10
CA LYS A 99 22.78 -14.90 6.56
C LYS A 99 22.73 -13.46 7.07
N ASN A 100 22.36 -13.30 8.34
CA ASN A 100 22.31 -12.03 9.06
C ASN A 100 21.43 -11.00 8.35
N SER A 101 20.33 -11.47 7.77
CA SER A 101 19.34 -10.63 7.14
C SER A 101 18.62 -9.83 8.23
N ARG A 102 19.05 -8.59 8.44
CA ARG A 102 18.30 -7.59 9.23
C ARG A 102 17.70 -6.56 8.28
N PRO A 103 16.71 -6.94 7.47
CA PRO A 103 16.25 -6.10 6.36
C PRO A 103 15.44 -4.90 6.82
N ALA A 104 14.89 -4.94 8.04
CA ALA A 104 14.13 -3.84 8.62
C ALA A 104 14.83 -3.29 9.87
N PRO A 105 14.68 -1.99 10.18
CA PRO A 105 15.17 -1.40 11.41
C PRO A 105 14.58 -2.10 12.64
N LEU A 106 15.39 -2.28 13.67
CA LEU A 106 15.00 -2.97 14.90
C LEU A 106 13.78 -2.32 15.57
N GLU A 107 13.65 -0.99 15.45
CA GLU A 107 12.51 -0.22 15.95
C GLU A 107 11.18 -0.71 15.38
N VAL A 108 11.14 -1.05 14.08
CA VAL A 108 9.92 -1.59 13.46
C VAL A 108 9.67 -3.01 13.90
N LEU A 109 10.71 -3.83 14.04
CA LEU A 109 10.57 -5.22 14.45
C LEU A 109 10.07 -5.34 15.90
N GLN A 110 10.55 -4.46 16.79
CA GLN A 110 10.20 -4.47 18.21
C GLN A 110 8.74 -4.09 18.49
N CYS A 111 8.06 -3.37 17.58
CA CYS A 111 6.64 -3.08 17.74
C CYS A 111 5.73 -4.24 17.28
N LEU A 112 6.26 -5.24 16.58
CA LEU A 112 5.50 -6.41 16.13
C LEU A 112 5.37 -7.45 17.26
N PRO A 113 4.15 -7.84 17.66
CA PRO A 113 3.97 -8.82 18.74
C PRO A 113 4.60 -10.17 18.39
N GLU A 114 5.15 -10.84 19.40
CA GLU A 114 5.77 -12.17 19.26
C GLU A 114 6.93 -12.21 18.24
N PHE A 115 7.56 -11.06 17.98
CA PHE A 115 8.76 -11.00 17.17
C PHE A 115 9.91 -11.82 17.77
N ARG A 116 10.45 -12.72 16.95
CA ARG A 116 11.71 -13.43 17.22
C ARG A 116 12.38 -13.88 15.92
N TYR A 117 13.67 -14.15 16.01
CA TYR A 117 14.38 -14.89 14.97
C TYR A 117 14.05 -16.38 15.05
N LEU A 118 14.18 -17.07 13.91
CA LEU A 118 13.99 -18.51 13.80
C LEU A 118 15.27 -19.26 14.14
N ASP A 119 15.12 -20.44 14.75
CA ASP A 119 16.22 -21.39 14.91
C ASP A 119 16.47 -22.16 13.59
N GLU A 120 17.67 -22.73 13.42
CA GLU A 120 18.04 -23.48 12.20
C GLU A 120 17.05 -24.61 11.85
N GLN A 121 16.42 -25.22 12.87
CA GLN A 121 15.46 -26.32 12.70
C GLN A 121 14.10 -25.86 12.16
N GLU A 122 13.79 -24.57 12.26
CA GLU A 122 12.54 -23.97 11.78
C GLU A 122 12.66 -23.46 10.33
N LEU A 123 13.87 -23.45 9.78
CA LEU A 123 14.13 -22.96 8.44
C LEU A 123 13.65 -23.94 7.37
N ILE A 124 13.02 -23.40 6.33
CA ILE A 124 12.71 -24.16 5.12
C ILE A 124 13.98 -24.49 4.34
N PRO A 125 13.97 -25.53 3.48
CA PRO A 125 15.09 -25.77 2.58
C PRO A 125 15.47 -24.49 1.82
N GLN A 126 16.77 -24.23 1.70
CA GLN A 126 17.38 -23.04 1.06
C GLN A 126 17.31 -21.74 1.87
N ALA A 127 16.56 -21.67 2.97
CA ALA A 127 16.66 -20.55 3.89
C ALA A 127 17.93 -20.68 4.75
N GLN A 128 18.63 -19.56 4.93
CA GLN A 128 19.81 -19.45 5.79
C GLN A 128 19.54 -18.61 7.04
N ASP A 129 18.42 -17.89 7.07
CA ASP A 129 17.99 -17.01 8.15
C ASP A 129 16.48 -16.81 8.07
N GLY A 130 15.87 -16.35 9.16
CA GLY A 130 14.45 -16.06 9.19
C GLY A 130 13.97 -15.44 10.49
N MET A 131 12.78 -14.86 10.42
CA MET A 131 12.09 -14.28 11.56
C MET A 131 10.60 -14.54 11.48
N THR A 132 9.95 -14.48 12.64
CA THR A 132 8.50 -14.60 12.74
C THR A 132 7.94 -13.61 13.74
N PHE A 133 6.72 -13.14 13.46
CA PHE A 133 6.02 -12.14 14.27
C PHE A 133 4.54 -12.15 13.91
N LYS A 134 3.70 -11.58 14.78
CA LYS A 134 2.31 -11.28 14.46
C LYS A 134 2.22 -9.92 13.77
N THR A 135 1.42 -9.87 12.71
CA THR A 135 1.13 -8.64 11.97
C THR A 135 -0.31 -8.66 11.44
N VAL A 136 -0.63 -7.71 10.57
CA VAL A 136 -1.90 -7.61 9.85
C VAL A 136 -1.73 -7.78 8.35
N THR A 137 -2.70 -8.43 7.73
CA THR A 137 -2.98 -8.32 6.30
C THR A 137 -4.24 -7.52 6.08
N ILE A 138 -4.31 -6.86 4.92
CA ILE A 138 -5.38 -5.95 4.53
C ILE A 138 -6.07 -6.50 3.30
N ASP A 139 -7.39 -6.70 3.42
CA ASP A 139 -8.25 -6.97 2.28
C ASP A 139 -8.53 -5.65 1.53
N THR A 140 -7.78 -5.39 0.46
CA THR A 140 -7.85 -4.11 -0.25
C THR A 140 -9.21 -3.84 -0.88
N ALA A 141 -9.95 -4.91 -1.24
CA ALA A 141 -11.28 -4.81 -1.83
C ALA A 141 -12.33 -4.37 -0.81
N ALA A 142 -12.12 -4.68 0.48
CA ALA A 142 -12.96 -4.18 1.58
C ALA A 142 -12.45 -2.85 2.15
N TYR A 143 -11.14 -2.71 2.29
CA TYR A 143 -10.51 -1.60 3.00
C TYR A 143 -10.64 -0.26 2.28
N LEU A 144 -10.44 -0.23 0.94
CA LEU A 144 -10.54 1.02 0.18
C LEU A 144 -11.98 1.58 0.19
N PRO A 145 -13.03 0.78 -0.07
CA PRO A 145 -14.40 1.25 0.11
C PRO A 145 -14.73 1.64 1.56
N PHE A 146 -14.20 0.93 2.55
CA PHE A 146 -14.35 1.30 3.97
C PHE A 146 -13.81 2.71 4.25
N LEU A 147 -12.58 3.01 3.82
CA LEU A 147 -12.00 4.35 3.99
C LEU A 147 -12.82 5.43 3.28
N LEU A 148 -13.26 5.17 2.06
CA LEU A 148 -14.10 6.10 1.31
C LEU A 148 -15.44 6.33 2.02
N SER A 149 -16.10 5.28 2.50
CA SER A 149 -17.35 5.38 3.24
C SER A 149 -17.17 6.17 4.54
N LYS A 150 -16.06 5.95 5.26
CA LYS A 150 -15.74 6.69 6.48
C LYS A 150 -15.47 8.18 6.18
N PHE A 151 -14.78 8.47 5.08
CA PHE A 151 -14.51 9.83 4.64
C PHE A 151 -15.80 10.58 4.29
N LEU A 152 -16.69 9.95 3.51
CA LEU A 152 -18.00 10.51 3.16
C LEU A 152 -18.89 10.68 4.40
N GLY A 153 -18.92 9.69 5.30
CA GLY A 153 -19.69 9.73 6.54
C GLY A 153 -19.26 10.85 7.50
N ARG A 154 -18.02 11.33 7.40
CA ARG A 154 -17.49 12.50 8.12
C ARG A 154 -17.74 13.84 7.39
N GLY A 155 -18.60 13.86 6.37
CA GLY A 155 -18.94 15.05 5.59
C GLY A 155 -17.95 15.39 4.47
N GLY A 156 -17.02 14.48 4.16
CA GLY A 156 -16.10 14.63 3.04
C GLY A 156 -16.84 14.58 1.70
N ARG A 157 -16.30 15.26 0.69
CA ARG A 157 -16.86 15.26 -0.67
C ARG A 157 -15.86 14.65 -1.65
N VAL A 158 -16.37 13.93 -2.65
CA VAL A 158 -15.55 13.39 -3.74
C VAL A 158 -15.99 13.98 -5.06
N ILE A 159 -15.02 14.44 -5.85
CA ILE A 159 -15.23 14.88 -7.22
C ILE A 159 -14.44 13.94 -8.12
N ARG A 160 -15.15 13.25 -9.00
CA ARG A 160 -14.53 12.40 -10.00
C ARG A 160 -14.02 13.27 -11.16
N ALA A 161 -12.71 13.45 -11.26
CA ALA A 161 -12.09 14.24 -12.32
C ALA A 161 -10.61 13.87 -12.53
N ARG A 162 -10.10 14.05 -13.75
CA ARG A 162 -8.67 13.96 -14.05
C ARG A 162 -8.07 15.36 -14.14
N VAL A 163 -7.20 15.69 -13.18
CA VAL A 163 -6.51 16.98 -13.11
C VAL A 163 -5.31 16.95 -14.04
N GLN A 164 -5.16 17.98 -14.88
CA GLN A 164 -4.03 18.10 -15.82
C GLN A 164 -2.90 18.95 -15.24
N HIS A 165 -3.24 19.95 -14.42
CA HIS A 165 -2.28 20.87 -13.82
C HIS A 165 -2.71 21.26 -12.40
N ILE A 166 -1.78 21.37 -11.46
CA ILE A 166 -2.10 21.74 -10.07
C ILE A 166 -2.77 23.11 -9.96
N ASP A 167 -2.41 24.05 -10.83
CA ASP A 167 -3.01 25.39 -10.88
C ASP A 167 -4.53 25.37 -11.11
N GLN A 168 -5.07 24.34 -11.79
CA GLN A 168 -6.52 24.18 -11.95
C GLN A 168 -7.20 24.02 -10.57
N VAL A 169 -6.52 23.34 -9.66
CA VAL A 169 -7.01 23.03 -8.32
C VAL A 169 -6.91 24.27 -7.43
N ILE A 170 -5.73 24.92 -7.39
CA ILE A 170 -5.53 26.10 -6.53
C ILE A 170 -6.36 27.31 -7.01
N ALA A 171 -6.71 27.37 -8.30
CA ALA A 171 -7.62 28.38 -8.85
C ALA A 171 -9.10 28.10 -8.55
N GLY A 172 -9.41 26.97 -7.88
CA GLY A 172 -10.73 26.65 -7.36
C GLY A 172 -11.66 25.92 -8.33
N ALA A 173 -11.16 25.30 -9.40
CA ALA A 173 -12.00 24.57 -10.37
C ALA A 173 -12.83 23.43 -9.73
N PHE A 174 -12.40 22.93 -8.56
CA PHE A 174 -13.03 21.82 -7.85
C PHE A 174 -13.63 22.25 -6.50
N THR A 175 -13.63 23.55 -6.19
CA THR A 175 -14.15 24.11 -4.93
C THR A 175 -15.09 25.26 -5.26
N PRO A 176 -16.36 24.99 -5.64
CA PRO A 176 -17.27 26.04 -6.08
C PRO A 176 -17.45 27.12 -5.00
N GLY A 177 -17.19 28.38 -5.37
CA GLY A 177 -17.42 29.54 -4.52
C GLY A 177 -16.33 29.85 -3.47
N VAL A 178 -15.34 28.98 -3.29
CA VAL A 178 -14.26 29.17 -2.30
C VAL A 178 -12.94 28.67 -2.88
N LEU A 179 -11.85 29.44 -2.74
CA LEU A 179 -10.53 28.94 -3.09
C LEU A 179 -10.03 27.98 -2.02
N PRO A 180 -9.36 26.87 -2.39
CA PRO A 180 -8.75 26.03 -1.38
C PRO A 180 -7.70 26.82 -0.58
N ASP A 181 -7.54 26.46 0.68
CA ASP A 181 -6.47 26.95 1.55
C ASP A 181 -5.22 26.07 1.40
N ALA A 182 -5.43 24.78 1.09
CA ALA A 182 -4.36 23.84 0.83
C ALA A 182 -4.73 22.72 -0.14
N VAL A 183 -3.70 22.11 -0.72
CA VAL A 183 -3.79 20.94 -1.60
C VAL A 183 -2.81 19.87 -1.15
N PHE A 184 -3.28 18.66 -0.89
CA PHE A 184 -2.45 17.46 -0.77
C PHE A 184 -2.30 16.79 -2.13
N VAL A 185 -1.07 16.53 -2.55
CA VAL A 185 -0.77 15.80 -3.80
C VAL A 185 -0.48 14.34 -3.48
N CYS A 186 -1.50 13.48 -3.61
CA CYS A 186 -1.43 12.03 -3.38
C CYS A 186 -1.60 11.25 -4.70
N ALA A 187 -1.03 11.76 -5.79
CA ALA A 187 -1.30 11.33 -7.16
C ALA A 187 -0.60 10.01 -7.57
N GLY A 188 0.25 9.42 -6.73
CA GLY A 188 1.00 8.22 -7.06
C GLY A 188 1.82 8.39 -8.34
N LEU A 189 1.64 7.50 -9.33
CA LEU A 189 2.30 7.60 -10.63
C LEU A 189 1.91 8.86 -11.41
N GLY A 190 0.71 9.41 -11.16
CA GLY A 190 0.24 10.63 -11.82
C GLY A 190 1.14 11.84 -11.56
N ALA A 191 1.88 11.87 -10.45
CA ALA A 191 2.82 12.95 -10.12
C ALA A 191 3.94 13.12 -11.16
N ARG A 192 4.27 12.07 -11.94
CA ARG A 192 5.24 12.13 -13.04
C ARG A 192 4.81 13.12 -14.14
N SER A 193 3.52 13.26 -14.37
CA SER A 193 2.95 13.96 -15.53
C SER A 193 1.91 15.03 -15.17
N LEU A 194 1.60 15.18 -13.88
CA LEU A 194 0.71 16.24 -13.40
C LEU A 194 1.44 17.58 -13.55
N GLY A 195 0.92 18.46 -14.40
CA GLY A 195 1.52 19.75 -14.68
C GLY A 195 1.72 20.59 -13.42
N GLY A 196 2.88 21.22 -13.32
CA GLY A 196 3.32 21.93 -12.12
C GLY A 196 3.93 21.01 -11.06
N VAL A 197 3.84 19.69 -11.18
CA VAL A 197 4.57 18.72 -10.34
C VAL A 197 5.66 18.02 -11.15
N GLU A 198 5.30 17.38 -12.26
CA GLU A 198 6.21 16.82 -13.30
C GLU A 198 7.45 16.11 -12.74
N ASP A 199 7.26 15.28 -11.72
CA ASP A 199 8.36 14.66 -10.99
C ASP A 199 8.93 13.47 -11.77
N ALA A 200 9.99 13.73 -12.54
CA ALA A 200 10.66 12.74 -13.39
C ALA A 200 11.27 11.55 -12.61
N ALA A 201 11.48 11.70 -11.29
CA ALA A 201 11.96 10.61 -10.45
C ALA A 201 10.89 9.54 -10.20
N VAL A 202 9.61 9.84 -10.44
CA VAL A 202 8.51 8.89 -10.31
C VAL A 202 8.48 7.93 -11.49
N HIS A 203 8.47 6.62 -11.22
CA HIS A 203 8.48 5.57 -12.23
C HIS A 203 7.73 4.32 -11.73
N PRO A 204 7.20 3.47 -12.61
CA PRO A 204 6.51 2.26 -12.20
C PRO A 204 7.52 1.21 -11.75
N ILE A 205 7.14 0.47 -10.72
CA ILE A 205 7.75 -0.81 -10.39
C ILE A 205 6.65 -1.87 -10.56
N ARG A 206 6.67 -2.55 -11.71
CA ARG A 206 5.66 -3.53 -12.12
C ARG A 206 5.64 -4.72 -11.18
N GLY A 207 4.46 -5.03 -10.66
CA GLY A 207 4.18 -6.18 -9.81
C GLY A 207 3.09 -7.04 -10.40
N GLN A 208 3.44 -8.29 -10.71
CA GLN A 208 2.49 -9.32 -11.06
C GLN A 208 2.20 -10.21 -9.86
N THR A 209 0.93 -10.59 -9.71
CA THR A 209 0.42 -11.46 -8.64
C THR A 209 -0.58 -12.46 -9.22
N VAL A 210 -0.86 -13.52 -8.46
CA VAL A 210 -1.98 -14.42 -8.71
C VAL A 210 -2.85 -14.42 -7.46
N LEU A 211 -4.16 -14.25 -7.63
CA LEU A 211 -5.14 -14.32 -6.55
C LEU A 211 -5.76 -15.71 -6.54
N LEU A 212 -5.73 -16.39 -5.39
CA LEU A 212 -6.27 -17.73 -5.20
C LEU A 212 -7.46 -17.70 -4.23
N ARG A 213 -8.42 -18.62 -4.39
CA ARG A 213 -9.45 -18.94 -3.38
C ARG A 213 -8.93 -20.03 -2.44
N ALA A 214 -8.44 -19.65 -1.27
CA ALA A 214 -7.88 -20.59 -0.31
C ALA A 214 -8.22 -20.20 1.14
N PRO A 215 -9.49 -20.29 1.56
CA PRO A 215 -9.96 -19.79 2.85
C PRO A 215 -9.32 -20.49 4.06
N TRP A 216 -8.70 -21.65 3.88
CA TRP A 216 -7.95 -22.38 4.91
C TRP A 216 -6.57 -21.78 5.22
N VAL A 217 -6.02 -20.93 4.36
CA VAL A 217 -4.71 -20.29 4.58
C VAL A 217 -4.87 -19.12 5.55
N LYS A 218 -4.29 -19.25 6.74
CA LYS A 218 -4.38 -18.28 7.85
C LYS A 218 -3.03 -17.76 8.33
N PHE A 219 -1.98 -17.95 7.53
CA PHE A 219 -0.62 -17.49 7.83
C PHE A 219 -0.10 -16.65 6.67
N GLY A 220 0.83 -15.75 6.98
CA GLY A 220 1.61 -15.03 6.00
C GLY A 220 3.01 -15.63 5.92
N ARG A 221 3.56 -15.69 4.71
CA ARG A 221 4.90 -16.24 4.50
C ARG A 221 5.59 -15.51 3.37
N THR A 222 6.86 -15.24 3.54
CA THR A 222 7.71 -14.61 2.53
C THR A 222 9.03 -15.35 2.45
N PHE A 223 9.53 -15.57 1.24
CA PHE A 223 10.90 -16.00 1.01
C PHE A 223 11.60 -15.01 0.08
N SER A 224 12.64 -14.38 0.62
CA SER A 224 13.43 -13.37 -0.06
C SER A 224 14.78 -13.95 -0.46
N THR A 225 15.10 -13.84 -1.74
CA THR A 225 16.41 -14.22 -2.26
C THR A 225 17.07 -13.06 -2.97
N GLU A 226 18.37 -13.17 -3.27
CA GLU A 226 19.08 -12.18 -4.09
C GLU A 226 18.42 -11.92 -5.45
N LYS A 227 17.67 -12.90 -5.98
CA LYS A 227 17.09 -12.86 -7.35
C LYS A 227 15.58 -12.74 -7.37
N SER A 228 14.89 -13.13 -6.32
CA SER A 228 13.44 -13.31 -6.34
C SER A 228 12.81 -13.02 -4.99
N TRP A 229 11.54 -12.66 -5.03
CA TRP A 229 10.73 -12.44 -3.84
C TRP A 229 9.41 -13.17 -3.99
N THR A 230 9.16 -14.10 -3.06
CA THR A 230 7.95 -14.91 -3.03
C THR A 230 7.17 -14.59 -1.77
N TYR A 231 5.89 -14.26 -1.86
CA TYR A 231 5.05 -13.93 -0.71
C TYR A 231 3.66 -14.53 -0.84
N ILE A 232 3.07 -14.84 0.31
CA ILE A 232 1.73 -15.38 0.50
C ILE A 232 1.01 -14.49 1.50
N ILE A 233 -0.05 -13.84 1.05
CA ILE A 233 -0.76 -12.81 1.79
C ILE A 233 -2.25 -13.16 1.78
N PRO A 234 -2.76 -13.84 2.83
CA PRO A 234 -4.19 -14.14 2.93
C PRO A 234 -4.98 -12.88 3.28
N ARG A 235 -6.20 -12.80 2.78
CA ARG A 235 -7.18 -11.74 3.04
C ARG A 235 -8.34 -12.27 3.85
N ARG A 236 -9.03 -11.37 4.54
CA ARG A 236 -10.18 -11.71 5.38
C ARG A 236 -11.29 -12.41 4.60
N SER A 237 -11.47 -12.09 3.32
CA SER A 237 -12.39 -12.77 2.40
C SER A 237 -12.15 -14.28 2.22
N GLY A 238 -10.95 -14.78 2.58
CA GLY A 238 -10.51 -16.13 2.24
C GLY A 238 -9.79 -16.23 0.90
N ASP A 239 -9.59 -15.10 0.20
CA ASP A 239 -8.69 -15.04 -0.93
C ASP A 239 -7.24 -14.88 -0.47
N VAL A 240 -6.29 -15.37 -1.26
CA VAL A 240 -4.86 -15.30 -0.95
C VAL A 240 -4.13 -14.74 -2.15
N ILE A 241 -3.40 -13.64 -1.94
CA ILE A 241 -2.46 -13.15 -2.94
C ILE A 241 -1.17 -13.94 -2.80
N ILE A 242 -0.75 -14.53 -3.91
CA ILE A 242 0.62 -15.00 -4.09
C ILE A 242 1.33 -14.10 -5.08
N GLY A 243 2.59 -13.85 -4.81
CA GLY A 243 3.45 -13.10 -5.70
C GLY A 243 4.92 -13.31 -5.39
N GLY A 244 5.81 -12.58 -6.03
CA GLY A 244 5.46 -11.74 -7.16
C GLY A 244 6.66 -11.41 -8.02
N THR A 245 6.56 -10.27 -8.68
CA THR A 245 7.63 -9.70 -9.51
C THR A 245 7.96 -8.28 -9.08
N LYS A 246 9.16 -7.84 -9.46
CA LYS A 246 9.63 -6.46 -9.36
C LYS A 246 10.27 -6.06 -10.69
N GLY A 247 9.51 -5.39 -11.55
CA GLY A 247 10.00 -4.89 -12.84
C GLY A 247 10.16 -3.37 -12.80
N ASP A 248 11.38 -2.89 -12.63
CA ASP A 248 11.65 -1.45 -12.58
C ASP A 248 11.47 -0.81 -13.96
N ASN A 249 10.71 0.29 -14.00
CA ASN A 249 10.36 1.04 -15.21
C ASN A 249 9.69 0.19 -16.32
N ASP A 250 9.05 -0.93 -15.97
CA ASP A 250 8.27 -1.76 -16.88
C ASP A 250 6.82 -1.26 -16.93
N TRP A 251 6.39 -0.80 -18.10
CA TRP A 251 5.07 -0.21 -18.35
C TRP A 251 4.09 -1.18 -19.01
N TYR A 252 4.44 -2.47 -19.16
CA TYR A 252 3.55 -3.44 -19.80
C TYR A 252 2.37 -3.78 -18.87
N PRO A 253 1.12 -3.48 -19.24
CA PRO A 253 0.00 -3.43 -18.29
C PRO A 253 -0.65 -4.80 -18.03
N LEU A 254 -0.33 -5.81 -18.83
CA LEU A 254 -0.96 -7.12 -18.74
C LEU A 254 -0.07 -8.12 -17.99
N PRO A 255 -0.67 -9.10 -17.29
CA PRO A 255 0.06 -10.25 -16.78
C PRO A 255 0.77 -11.01 -17.92
N ARG A 256 1.96 -11.54 -17.62
CA ARG A 256 2.70 -12.42 -18.53
C ARG A 256 2.54 -13.88 -18.08
N PRO A 257 2.14 -14.81 -18.97
CA PRO A 257 1.89 -16.21 -18.59
C PRO A 257 3.08 -16.90 -17.92
N GLU A 258 4.30 -16.68 -18.43
CA GLU A 258 5.52 -17.26 -17.89
C GLU A 258 5.82 -16.80 -16.46
N MET A 259 5.50 -15.54 -16.15
CA MET A 259 5.62 -15.02 -14.78
C MET A 259 4.55 -15.59 -13.84
N ALA A 260 3.36 -15.88 -14.34
CA ALA A 260 2.31 -16.50 -13.53
C ALA A 260 2.68 -17.94 -13.16
N GLU A 261 3.21 -18.70 -14.11
CA GLU A 261 3.69 -20.07 -13.89
C GLU A 261 4.85 -20.09 -12.87
N ASP A 262 5.83 -19.20 -13.02
CA ASP A 262 6.93 -19.04 -12.05
C ASP A 262 6.42 -18.69 -10.63
N ILE A 263 5.47 -17.76 -10.50
CA ILE A 263 4.87 -17.40 -9.21
C ILE A 263 4.21 -18.63 -8.56
N LEU A 264 3.44 -19.41 -9.33
CA LEU A 264 2.76 -20.60 -8.81
C LEU A 264 3.77 -21.65 -8.32
N GLN A 265 4.84 -21.89 -9.09
CA GLN A 265 5.89 -22.85 -8.73
C GLN A 265 6.60 -22.43 -7.44
N ARG A 266 7.04 -21.18 -7.34
CA ARG A 266 7.73 -20.67 -6.14
C ARG A 266 6.82 -20.64 -4.92
N ALA A 267 5.57 -20.20 -5.08
CA ALA A 267 4.61 -20.15 -3.98
C ALA A 267 4.33 -21.55 -3.43
N LEU A 268 4.15 -22.55 -4.30
CA LEU A 268 3.93 -23.93 -3.89
C LEU A 268 5.15 -24.53 -3.19
N ALA A 269 6.36 -24.20 -3.65
CA ALA A 269 7.60 -24.69 -3.05
C ALA A 269 7.76 -24.22 -1.60
N ILE A 270 7.37 -22.98 -1.30
CA ILE A 270 7.47 -22.43 0.06
C ILE A 270 6.22 -22.67 0.91
N ALA A 271 5.07 -22.98 0.31
CA ALA A 271 3.83 -23.27 1.02
C ALA A 271 2.94 -24.29 0.28
N PRO A 272 3.24 -25.59 0.42
CA PRO A 272 2.35 -26.65 -0.05
C PRO A 272 0.92 -26.55 0.55
N GLU A 273 0.76 -25.90 1.69
CA GLU A 273 -0.51 -25.64 2.38
C GLU A 273 -1.47 -24.73 1.62
N LEU A 274 -1.01 -24.08 0.53
CA LEU A 274 -1.89 -23.37 -0.41
C LEU A 274 -2.92 -24.30 -1.06
N VAL A 275 -2.58 -25.59 -1.23
CA VAL A 275 -3.51 -26.60 -1.73
C VAL A 275 -4.42 -27.08 -0.61
N ALA A 276 -5.71 -27.25 -0.94
CA ALA A 276 -6.75 -27.66 0.01
C ALA A 276 -6.36 -28.91 0.81
N PRO A 277 -6.64 -28.97 2.13
CA PRO A 277 -6.30 -30.12 2.96
C PRO A 277 -6.74 -31.46 2.38
N GLU A 278 -7.95 -31.53 1.84
CA GLU A 278 -8.56 -32.74 1.25
C GLU A 278 -7.75 -33.23 0.04
N ALA A 279 -7.24 -32.30 -0.75
CA ALA A 279 -6.40 -32.63 -1.91
C ALA A 279 -4.98 -33.05 -1.49
N ARG A 280 -4.57 -32.86 -0.24
CA ARG A 280 -3.26 -33.28 0.30
C ARG A 280 -3.33 -34.59 1.09
N GLU A 281 -4.52 -35.14 1.28
CA GLU A 281 -4.72 -36.41 1.98
C GLU A 281 -3.95 -37.56 1.33
N GLY A 282 -3.60 -38.56 2.14
CA GLY A 282 -2.84 -39.74 1.68
C GLY A 282 -1.38 -39.46 1.31
N GLY A 283 -0.83 -38.29 1.67
CA GLY A 283 0.57 -37.95 1.43
C GLY A 283 0.86 -37.54 -0.03
N ARG A 284 -0.17 -37.23 -0.81
CA ARG A 284 -0.01 -36.78 -2.20
C ARG A 284 0.73 -35.44 -2.23
N THR A 285 1.82 -35.38 -3.00
CA THR A 285 2.55 -34.14 -3.24
C THR A 285 1.67 -33.13 -4.00
N PRO A 286 1.46 -31.93 -3.46
CA PRO A 286 0.78 -30.84 -4.16
C PRO A 286 1.44 -30.48 -5.49
N THR A 287 0.63 -30.09 -6.48
CA THR A 287 1.14 -29.67 -7.80
C THR A 287 0.64 -28.28 -8.18
N VAL A 288 1.29 -27.64 -9.15
CA VAL A 288 0.84 -26.34 -9.68
C VAL A 288 -0.57 -26.42 -10.28
N GLU A 289 -0.94 -27.56 -10.87
CA GLU A 289 -2.29 -27.77 -11.41
C GLU A 289 -3.37 -27.71 -10.33
N ASP A 290 -3.04 -28.02 -9.07
CA ASP A 290 -3.98 -27.85 -7.96
C ASP A 290 -4.21 -26.38 -7.62
N LEU A 291 -3.16 -25.55 -7.71
CA LEU A 291 -3.29 -24.10 -7.55
C LEU A 291 -4.06 -23.47 -8.71
N LYS A 292 -3.84 -23.92 -9.95
CA LYS A 292 -4.54 -23.41 -11.14
C LYS A 292 -6.07 -23.53 -11.05
N LYS A 293 -6.57 -24.61 -10.41
CA LYS A 293 -8.01 -24.84 -10.19
C LYS A 293 -8.67 -23.82 -9.27
N ILE A 294 -7.90 -23.13 -8.44
CA ILE A 294 -8.39 -22.17 -7.45
C ILE A 294 -7.97 -20.72 -7.77
N ILE A 295 -7.44 -20.45 -8.97
CA ILE A 295 -7.13 -19.09 -9.42
C ILE A 295 -8.42 -18.30 -9.62
N ILE A 296 -8.47 -17.11 -9.02
CA ILE A 296 -9.51 -16.11 -9.20
C ILE A 296 -9.07 -15.07 -10.24
N GLU A 297 -7.80 -14.64 -10.19
CA GLU A 297 -7.31 -13.52 -11.00
C GLU A 297 -5.79 -13.60 -11.23
N HIS A 298 -5.36 -13.21 -12.42
CA HIS A 298 -3.97 -12.81 -12.69
C HIS A 298 -3.89 -11.28 -12.63
N GLY A 299 -3.17 -10.75 -11.62
CA GLY A 299 -3.11 -9.31 -11.38
C GLY A 299 -1.81 -8.68 -11.87
N CYS A 300 -1.88 -7.45 -12.39
CA CYS A 300 -0.71 -6.66 -12.80
C CYS A 300 -0.90 -5.20 -12.40
N GLY A 301 -0.16 -4.75 -11.38
CA GLY A 301 -0.20 -3.37 -10.88
C GLY A 301 1.15 -2.68 -11.00
N PHE A 302 1.14 -1.37 -11.14
CA PHE A 302 2.35 -0.55 -11.13
C PHE A 302 2.50 0.14 -9.80
N ARG A 303 3.50 -0.24 -9.02
CA ARG A 303 3.84 0.46 -7.78
C ARG A 303 4.40 1.85 -8.15
N PRO A 304 3.94 2.94 -7.51
CA PRO A 304 4.42 4.30 -7.78
C PRO A 304 5.78 4.51 -7.10
N GLY A 305 6.83 3.93 -7.66
CA GLY A 305 8.21 4.13 -7.21
C GLY A 305 8.65 5.56 -7.47
N ARG A 306 9.60 6.04 -6.65
CA ARG A 306 10.25 7.32 -6.84
C ARG A 306 11.72 7.21 -6.44
N THR A 307 12.62 7.63 -7.32
CA THR A 307 14.04 7.74 -6.96
C THR A 307 14.18 8.76 -5.83
N GLY A 308 14.79 8.36 -4.72
CA GLY A 308 14.85 9.17 -3.50
C GLY A 308 13.70 8.94 -2.50
N GLY A 309 12.84 7.95 -2.74
CA GLY A 309 11.80 7.55 -1.78
C GLY A 309 10.58 8.49 -1.77
N ILE A 310 9.80 8.40 -0.69
CA ILE A 310 8.57 9.18 -0.49
C ILE A 310 8.91 10.68 -0.59
N ARG A 311 8.17 11.41 -1.44
CA ARG A 311 8.18 12.87 -1.40
C ARG A 311 7.13 13.32 -0.41
N LEU A 312 7.59 13.80 0.75
CA LEU A 312 6.74 14.31 1.83
C LEU A 312 7.25 15.68 2.27
N GLU A 313 6.80 16.72 1.58
CA GLU A 313 7.27 18.08 1.79
C GLU A 313 6.19 19.09 1.41
N ARG A 314 6.40 20.34 1.81
CA ARG A 314 5.49 21.45 1.58
C ARG A 314 6.13 22.51 0.70
N GLU A 315 5.33 23.11 -0.18
CA GLU A 315 5.65 24.37 -0.87
C GLU A 315 4.46 25.34 -0.82
N TRP A 316 4.73 26.63 -1.05
CA TRP A 316 3.70 27.65 -1.25
C TRP A 316 3.51 27.89 -2.75
N ARG A 317 2.27 27.97 -3.23
CA ARG A 317 1.97 28.38 -4.60
C ARG A 317 1.07 29.60 -4.63
N GLU A 318 1.39 30.54 -5.52
CA GLU A 318 0.58 31.72 -5.78
C GLU A 318 -0.55 31.39 -6.74
N VAL A 319 -1.73 31.92 -6.46
CA VAL A 319 -2.88 31.76 -7.36
C VAL A 319 -2.83 32.85 -8.41
N THR A 320 -2.63 32.48 -9.68
CA THR A 320 -2.51 33.45 -10.79
C THR A 320 -3.69 34.42 -10.81
N GLY A 321 -3.37 35.72 -10.84
CA GLY A 321 -4.37 36.79 -10.89
C GLY A 321 -5.09 37.05 -9.57
N ARG A 322 -4.62 36.50 -8.44
CA ARG A 322 -5.17 36.75 -7.10
C ARG A 322 -4.06 36.90 -6.07
N ASP A 323 -4.27 37.77 -5.08
CA ASP A 323 -3.37 37.91 -3.94
C ASP A 323 -3.68 36.85 -2.88
N LYS A 324 -3.47 35.57 -3.23
CA LYS A 324 -3.63 34.41 -2.34
C LYS A 324 -2.52 33.40 -2.58
N LYS A 325 -1.99 32.84 -1.50
CA LYS A 325 -1.10 31.67 -1.51
C LYS A 325 -1.85 30.44 -1.01
N VAL A 326 -1.55 29.31 -1.63
CA VAL A 326 -2.11 27.99 -1.28
C VAL A 326 -0.97 27.08 -0.87
N ALA A 327 -1.09 26.42 0.28
CA ALA A 327 -0.10 25.44 0.72
C ALA A 327 -0.28 24.16 -0.11
N VAL A 328 0.78 23.68 -0.75
CA VAL A 328 0.81 22.41 -1.45
C VAL A 328 1.67 21.44 -0.65
N VAL A 329 1.10 20.32 -0.23
CA VAL A 329 1.82 19.27 0.50
C VAL A 329 1.86 18.02 -0.36
N HIS A 330 3.07 17.62 -0.77
CA HIS A 330 3.30 16.41 -1.54
C HIS A 330 3.30 15.19 -0.62
N ASN A 331 2.61 14.12 -1.00
CA ASN A 331 2.63 12.83 -0.29
C ASN A 331 2.44 11.70 -1.30
N TYR A 332 3.50 11.37 -2.03
CA TYR A 332 3.52 10.33 -3.07
C TYR A 332 4.91 9.68 -3.21
N GLY A 333 5.02 8.65 -4.06
CA GLY A 333 6.29 7.95 -4.29
C GLY A 333 6.54 6.76 -3.35
N HIS A 334 5.49 6.16 -2.80
CA HIS A 334 5.59 5.10 -1.79
C HIS A 334 6.05 3.73 -2.32
N GLY A 335 6.20 3.54 -3.63
CA GLY A 335 6.63 2.26 -4.20
C GLY A 335 5.80 1.07 -3.70
N SER A 336 6.46 0.05 -3.14
CA SER A 336 5.82 -1.13 -2.53
C SER A 336 5.22 -0.89 -1.14
N GLN A 337 5.41 0.29 -0.57
CA GLN A 337 5.20 0.54 0.86
C GLN A 337 3.96 1.42 1.14
N GLY A 338 3.10 1.64 0.14
CA GLY A 338 1.96 2.56 0.25
C GLY A 338 0.97 2.22 1.36
N TYR A 339 0.65 0.94 1.57
CA TYR A 339 -0.26 0.54 2.66
C TYR A 339 0.45 0.61 4.02
N GLN A 340 1.63 -0.01 4.15
CA GLN A 340 2.40 -0.08 5.40
C GLN A 340 2.83 1.29 5.94
N SER A 341 2.85 2.35 5.11
CA SER A 341 3.19 3.73 5.52
C SER A 341 2.02 4.72 5.45
N SER A 342 0.83 4.26 5.07
CA SER A 342 -0.30 5.14 4.70
C SER A 342 -0.74 6.10 5.80
N TRP A 343 -0.93 5.62 7.03
CA TRP A 343 -1.41 6.44 8.13
C TRP A 343 -0.33 7.32 8.74
N GLY A 344 0.91 6.81 8.83
CA GLY A 344 2.06 7.57 9.31
C GLY A 344 2.43 8.73 8.39
N SER A 345 2.48 8.49 7.07
CA SER A 345 2.72 9.53 6.08
C SER A 345 1.57 10.55 6.03
N ALA A 346 0.32 10.10 6.14
CA ALA A 346 -0.84 10.97 6.23
C ALA A 346 -0.79 11.90 7.46
N ALA A 347 -0.44 11.39 8.63
CA ALA A 347 -0.30 12.19 9.83
C ALA A 347 0.80 13.25 9.68
N LYS A 348 1.97 12.88 9.16
CA LYS A 348 3.06 13.81 8.88
C LYS A 348 2.69 14.87 7.84
N ALA A 349 1.97 14.49 6.78
CA ALA A 349 1.47 15.43 5.78
C ALA A 349 0.55 16.49 6.42
N VAL A 350 -0.36 16.08 7.30
CA VAL A 350 -1.24 17.00 8.04
C VAL A 350 -0.43 17.88 8.98
N THR A 351 0.58 17.37 9.67
CA THR A 351 1.49 18.20 10.50
C THR A 351 2.19 19.28 9.67
N LEU A 352 2.65 18.96 8.45
CA LEU A 352 3.24 19.94 7.54
C LEU A 352 2.24 21.03 7.15
N LEU A 353 0.98 20.66 6.90
CA LEU A 353 -0.09 21.60 6.63
C LEU A 353 -0.35 22.51 7.85
N GLU A 354 -0.54 21.94 9.04
CA GLU A 354 -0.78 22.71 10.28
C GLU A 354 0.34 23.70 10.58
N ALA A 355 1.60 23.32 10.31
CA ALA A 355 2.73 24.23 10.44
C ALA A 355 2.63 25.41 9.45
N ALA A 356 2.28 25.13 8.19
CA ALA A 356 2.09 26.15 7.16
C ALA A 356 1.00 27.16 7.52
N LEU A 357 -0.11 26.68 8.07
CA LEU A 357 -1.26 27.51 8.38
C LEU A 357 -1.01 28.45 9.56
N LYS A 358 0.03 28.21 10.37
CA LYS A 358 0.51 29.13 11.41
C LYS A 358 1.44 30.23 10.86
N GLU A 359 1.91 30.10 9.62
CA GLU A 359 2.73 31.14 8.95
C GLU A 359 1.85 32.22 8.29
N LEU A 360 0.54 31.96 8.16
CA LEU A 360 -0.49 32.91 7.73
C LEU A 360 -1.04 33.68 8.93
#